data_AF-A0A520A2C1-F1
#
_entry.id   AF-A0A520A2C1-F1
#
_cell.length_a   1.000
_cell.length_b   1.000
_cell.length_c   1.000
_cell.angle_alpha   90.00
_cell.angle_beta   90.00
_cell.angle_gamma   90.00
#
_symmetry.space_group_name_H-M   'P 1'
#
loop_
_entity.id
_entity.type
_entity.pdbx_description
1 polymer ?
#
loop_
_entity_poly.entity_id
_entity_poly.type
_entity_poly.pdbx_seq_one_letter_code
_entity_poly.pdbx_strand_id
1 'polypeptide(L)'
;IKPKNFGVIIRTVSEGKGVAELQKDLLDSISKWESFMKKLPETEPAKRVWGEMDRTSTLIRDILSTDFTNVYVNDQALFEDIRSYVHEISPEMERIVKHYKHKEPIFDHFGVEKQIKNGFGKTVNLAGGAYLVVEHTEALHVIDVNSGNRTASKENQEENALQVNKEAAKEIARQLRLRDMGGIVVIDFIDMHKPANRKVLFDHLRELMLLDRAKHTILPPSKFGLVQITRQRVRPEMNIVTVEKCPTCDGTGEIKASIVLMDDIESNMTYILREQNEKNVTLCVHPYIAAFIKKGLVSLQWKWFFKFGQWVKIKEVSSYHLTEFHFLSSKDEEIKL
;
A
#
# COMPACT_ATOMS: atom_id res chain seq x y z
N ILE A 1 -44.14 -10.29 -2.26
CA ILE A 1 -42.77 -10.66 -1.85
C ILE A 1 -42.62 -10.61 -0.33
N LYS A 2 -42.83 -9.46 0.34
CA LYS A 2 -42.69 -9.33 1.81
C LYS A 2 -43.54 -10.35 2.62
N PRO A 3 -42.93 -11.19 3.48
CA PRO A 3 -43.66 -12.13 4.33
C PRO A 3 -44.39 -11.43 5.48
N LYS A 4 -45.48 -12.04 5.97
CA LYS A 4 -46.24 -11.50 7.10
C LYS A 4 -45.36 -11.45 8.35
N ASN A 5 -45.40 -10.35 9.09
CA ASN A 5 -44.62 -10.08 10.31
C ASN A 5 -43.10 -9.90 10.12
N PHE A 6 -42.59 -9.85 8.89
CA PHE A 6 -41.18 -9.54 8.62
C PHE A 6 -41.00 -8.12 8.09
N GLY A 7 -39.86 -7.50 8.39
CA GLY A 7 -39.34 -6.35 7.65
C GLY A 7 -38.39 -6.84 6.56
N VAL A 8 -38.35 -6.16 5.41
CA VAL A 8 -37.41 -6.47 4.32
C VAL A 8 -36.79 -5.16 3.86
N ILE A 9 -35.46 -5.14 3.71
CA ILE A 9 -34.69 -4.02 3.17
C ILE A 9 -34.02 -4.51 1.89
N ILE A 10 -34.29 -3.84 0.77
CA ILE A 10 -33.62 -4.13 -0.50
C ILE A 10 -32.24 -3.47 -0.46
N ARG A 11 -31.19 -4.24 -0.76
CA ARG A 11 -29.80 -3.77 -0.75
C ARG A 11 -29.43 -3.16 -2.11
N THR A 12 -28.44 -2.29 -2.14
CA THR A 12 -27.96 -1.65 -3.38
C THR A 12 -27.51 -2.65 -4.44
N VAL A 13 -26.94 -3.80 -4.03
CA VAL A 13 -26.54 -4.89 -4.93
C VAL A 13 -27.71 -5.55 -5.68
N SER A 14 -28.95 -5.30 -5.24
CA SER A 14 -30.17 -5.78 -5.88
C SER A 14 -30.65 -4.88 -7.02
N GLU A 15 -29.95 -3.78 -7.32
CA GLU A 15 -30.28 -2.89 -8.42
C GLU A 15 -30.21 -3.62 -9.78
N GLY A 16 -31.22 -3.43 -10.62
CA GLY A 16 -31.34 -4.12 -11.92
C GLY A 16 -31.72 -5.61 -11.85
N LYS A 17 -31.87 -6.20 -10.65
CA LYS A 17 -32.25 -7.61 -10.51
C LYS A 17 -33.74 -7.86 -10.74
N GLY A 18 -34.05 -8.96 -11.41
CA GLY A 18 -35.42 -9.37 -11.70
C GLY A 18 -36.17 -9.87 -10.46
N VAL A 19 -37.51 -9.84 -10.51
CA VAL A 19 -38.39 -10.25 -9.41
C VAL A 19 -38.12 -11.69 -8.94
N ALA A 20 -37.82 -12.60 -9.87
CA ALA A 20 -37.53 -14.01 -9.56
C ALA A 20 -36.27 -14.17 -8.71
N GLU A 21 -35.20 -13.41 -9.00
CA GLU A 21 -33.96 -13.43 -8.22
C GLU A 21 -34.20 -12.88 -6.81
N LEU A 22 -34.93 -11.76 -6.69
CA LEU A 22 -35.29 -11.19 -5.39
C LEU A 22 -36.16 -12.13 -4.55
N GLN A 23 -37.07 -12.87 -5.19
CA GLN A 23 -37.90 -13.85 -4.53
C GLN A 23 -37.09 -15.05 -4.03
N LYS A 24 -36.13 -15.53 -4.82
CA LYS A 24 -35.21 -16.60 -4.42
C LYS A 24 -34.40 -16.19 -3.17
N ASP A 25 -33.77 -15.02 -3.20
CA ASP A 25 -32.95 -14.50 -2.08
C ASP A 25 -33.78 -14.32 -0.79
N LEU A 26 -35.02 -13.84 -0.92
CA LEU A 26 -35.93 -13.76 0.22
C LEU A 26 -36.28 -15.14 0.78
N LEU A 27 -36.60 -16.11 -0.07
CA LEU A 27 -36.94 -17.47 0.37
C LEU A 27 -35.75 -18.15 1.06
N ASP A 28 -34.53 -17.92 0.58
CA ASP A 28 -33.30 -18.42 1.20
C ASP A 28 -33.12 -17.81 2.61
N SER A 29 -33.40 -16.51 2.77
CA SER A 29 -33.37 -15.82 4.07
C SER A 29 -34.41 -16.37 5.05
N ILE A 30 -35.62 -16.68 4.58
CA ILE A 30 -36.68 -17.29 5.40
C ILE A 30 -36.31 -18.71 5.81
N SER A 31 -35.79 -19.52 4.88
CA SER A 31 -35.34 -20.89 5.16
C SER A 31 -34.26 -20.92 6.24
N LYS A 32 -33.28 -20.01 6.16
CA LYS A 32 -32.24 -19.83 7.18
C LYS A 32 -32.82 -19.46 8.54
N TRP A 33 -33.79 -18.52 8.57
CA TRP A 33 -34.51 -18.15 9.79
C TRP A 33 -35.28 -19.30 10.41
N GLU A 34 -36.02 -20.07 9.60
CA GLU A 34 -36.80 -21.21 10.10
C GLU A 34 -35.91 -22.33 10.65
N SER A 35 -34.79 -22.62 9.97
CA SER A 35 -33.78 -23.57 10.46
C SER A 35 -33.18 -23.11 11.79
N PHE A 36 -32.88 -21.82 11.93
CA PHE A 36 -32.38 -21.25 13.18
C PHE A 36 -33.42 -21.41 14.32
N MET A 37 -34.67 -21.03 14.07
CA MET A 37 -35.74 -21.09 15.07
C MET A 37 -36.04 -22.52 15.52
N LYS A 38 -35.86 -23.53 14.66
CA LYS A 38 -35.98 -24.95 15.02
C LYS A 38 -34.85 -25.43 15.93
N LYS A 39 -33.61 -24.99 15.69
CA LYS A 39 -32.43 -25.39 16.47
C LYS A 39 -32.32 -24.69 17.82
N LEU A 40 -32.88 -23.48 17.93
CA LEU A 40 -32.74 -22.63 19.11
C LEU A 40 -33.19 -23.30 20.43
N PRO A 41 -34.36 -23.98 20.52
CA PRO A 41 -34.80 -24.61 21.76
C PRO A 41 -33.95 -25.82 22.18
N GLU A 42 -33.33 -26.50 21.22
CA GLU A 42 -32.51 -27.71 21.44
C GLU A 42 -31.06 -27.37 21.83
N THR A 43 -30.64 -26.12 21.66
CA THR A 43 -29.26 -25.70 21.89
C THR A 43 -29.06 -25.21 23.31
N GLU A 44 -28.02 -25.70 23.99
CA GLU A 44 -27.65 -25.24 25.32
C GLU A 44 -27.30 -23.73 25.34
N PRO A 45 -27.63 -22.98 26.41
CA PRO A 45 -27.47 -21.52 26.46
C PRO A 45 -26.08 -20.96 26.15
N ALA A 46 -25.02 -21.76 26.30
CA ALA A 46 -23.63 -21.37 26.04
C ALA A 46 -23.09 -21.81 24.66
N LYS A 47 -23.91 -22.48 23.83
CA LYS A 47 -23.49 -23.01 22.53
C LYS A 47 -23.97 -22.11 21.39
N ARG A 48 -23.11 -21.96 20.37
CA ARG A 48 -23.40 -21.19 19.16
C ARG A 48 -24.47 -21.91 18.33
N VAL A 49 -25.66 -21.31 18.23
CA VAL A 49 -26.77 -21.79 17.37
C VAL A 49 -26.53 -21.42 15.90
N TRP A 50 -26.01 -20.20 15.68
CA TRP A 50 -25.68 -19.65 14.37
C TRP A 50 -24.43 -18.79 14.49
N GLY A 51 -23.48 -18.96 13.57
CA GLY A 51 -22.31 -18.09 13.45
C GLY A 51 -22.47 -17.20 12.24
N GLU A 52 -21.98 -15.97 12.33
CA GLU A 52 -21.76 -15.20 11.11
C GLU A 52 -20.82 -15.96 10.18
N MET A 53 -21.05 -15.76 8.88
CA MET A 53 -20.16 -16.28 7.86
C MET A 53 -18.75 -15.75 8.09
N ASP A 54 -17.74 -16.54 7.71
CA ASP A 54 -16.37 -16.03 7.69
C ASP A 54 -16.31 -14.72 6.88
N ARG A 55 -15.42 -13.81 7.30
CA ARG A 55 -15.28 -12.47 6.71
C ARG A 55 -15.17 -12.53 5.20
N THR A 56 -14.46 -13.52 4.71
CA THR A 56 -14.23 -13.71 3.28
C THR A 56 -15.51 -14.01 2.54
N SER A 57 -16.37 -14.85 3.10
CA SER A 57 -17.69 -15.15 2.51
C SER A 57 -18.61 -13.93 2.54
N THR A 58 -18.57 -13.13 3.61
CA THR A 58 -19.29 -11.85 3.70
C THR A 58 -18.82 -10.87 2.61
N LEU A 59 -17.50 -10.81 2.37
CA LEU A 59 -16.91 -9.97 1.35
C LEU A 59 -17.33 -10.40 -0.06
N ILE A 60 -17.31 -11.71 -0.34
CA ILE A 60 -17.79 -12.28 -1.61
C ILE A 60 -19.27 -11.94 -1.81
N ARG A 61 -20.14 -12.19 -0.83
CA ARG A 61 -21.58 -11.85 -0.92
C ARG A 61 -21.81 -10.38 -1.28
N ASP A 62 -21.03 -9.49 -0.67
CA ASP A 62 -21.28 -8.06 -0.78
C ASP A 62 -20.59 -7.41 -2.01
N ILE A 63 -19.61 -8.06 -2.66
CA ILE A 63 -18.82 -7.48 -3.76
C ILE A 63 -18.98 -8.24 -5.07
N LEU A 64 -19.24 -9.55 -5.02
CA LEU A 64 -19.32 -10.39 -6.21
C LEU A 64 -20.46 -9.94 -7.12
N SER A 65 -20.12 -9.67 -8.39
CA SER A 65 -21.06 -9.33 -9.46
C SER A 65 -20.73 -10.11 -10.72
N THR A 66 -21.65 -10.13 -11.69
CA THR A 66 -21.48 -10.79 -12.99
C THR A 66 -20.31 -10.24 -13.82
N ASP A 67 -19.74 -9.09 -13.44
CA ASP A 67 -18.60 -8.48 -14.14
C ASP A 67 -17.26 -9.14 -13.76
N PHE A 68 -17.25 -10.00 -12.73
CA PHE A 68 -16.04 -10.70 -12.30
C PHE A 68 -15.69 -11.82 -13.28
N THR A 69 -14.49 -11.77 -13.86
CA THR A 69 -13.98 -12.87 -14.70
C THR A 69 -13.37 -14.00 -13.88
N ASN A 70 -12.71 -13.68 -12.76
CA ASN A 70 -12.01 -14.66 -11.91
C ASN A 70 -11.96 -14.18 -10.46
N VAL A 71 -12.01 -15.11 -9.51
CA VAL A 71 -11.74 -14.92 -8.09
C VAL A 71 -10.62 -15.88 -7.70
N TYR A 72 -9.42 -15.36 -7.38
CA TYR A 72 -8.27 -16.18 -7.01
C TYR A 72 -8.10 -16.24 -5.49
N VAL A 73 -7.88 -17.44 -4.97
CA VAL A 73 -7.69 -17.73 -3.54
C VAL A 73 -6.43 -18.59 -3.40
N ASN A 74 -5.51 -18.26 -2.51
CA ASN A 74 -4.22 -18.97 -2.34
C ASN A 74 -4.16 -19.89 -1.11
N ASP A 75 -5.26 -20.05 -0.39
CA ASP A 75 -5.43 -21.03 0.68
C ASP A 75 -6.46 -22.09 0.27
N GLN A 76 -6.16 -23.36 0.50
CA GLN A 76 -6.98 -24.48 0.05
C GLN A 76 -8.32 -24.56 0.80
N ALA A 77 -8.32 -24.41 2.12
CA ALA A 77 -9.55 -24.50 2.91
C ALA A 77 -10.48 -23.34 2.56
N LEU A 78 -9.94 -22.13 2.46
CA LEU A 78 -10.68 -20.94 2.09
C LEU A 78 -11.22 -21.02 0.64
N PHE A 79 -10.47 -21.61 -0.28
CA PHE A 79 -10.94 -21.85 -1.65
C PHE A 79 -12.17 -22.77 -1.67
N GLU A 80 -12.16 -23.86 -0.91
CA GLU A 80 -13.28 -24.78 -0.80
C GLU A 80 -14.52 -24.12 -0.19
N ASP A 81 -14.32 -23.33 0.87
CA ASP A 81 -15.39 -22.58 1.53
C ASP A 81 -16.03 -21.55 0.58
N ILE A 82 -15.21 -20.72 -0.07
CA ILE A 82 -15.71 -19.69 -1.02
C ILE A 82 -16.42 -20.35 -2.20
N ARG A 83 -15.84 -21.42 -2.76
CA ARG A 83 -16.43 -22.12 -3.90
C ARG A 83 -17.78 -22.73 -3.54
N SER A 84 -17.87 -23.38 -2.38
CA SER A 84 -19.12 -23.96 -1.87
C SER A 84 -20.18 -22.89 -1.63
N TYR A 85 -19.79 -21.76 -1.05
CA TYR A 85 -20.70 -20.64 -0.84
C TYR A 85 -21.20 -20.03 -2.15
N VAL A 86 -20.31 -19.77 -3.12
CA VAL A 86 -20.69 -19.25 -4.43
C VAL A 86 -21.62 -20.23 -5.14
N HIS A 87 -21.39 -21.55 -5.04
CA HIS A 87 -22.29 -22.56 -5.59
C HIS A 87 -23.70 -22.48 -4.98
N GLU A 88 -23.83 -22.26 -3.66
CA GLU A 88 -25.13 -22.12 -3.00
C GLU A 88 -25.93 -20.91 -3.53
N ILE A 89 -25.26 -19.76 -3.66
CA ILE A 89 -25.94 -18.50 -4.03
C ILE A 89 -26.11 -18.31 -5.54
N SER A 90 -25.11 -18.71 -6.33
CA SER A 90 -24.97 -18.43 -7.76
C SER A 90 -24.11 -19.52 -8.43
N PRO A 91 -24.69 -20.72 -8.69
CA PRO A 91 -23.98 -21.86 -9.26
C PRO A 91 -23.23 -21.55 -10.56
N GLU A 92 -23.75 -20.65 -11.38
CA GLU A 92 -23.15 -20.21 -12.63
C GLU A 92 -21.79 -19.51 -12.45
N MET A 93 -21.58 -18.88 -11.30
CA MET A 93 -20.36 -18.13 -10.98
C MET A 93 -19.32 -18.99 -10.25
N GLU A 94 -19.65 -20.22 -9.84
CA GLU A 94 -18.71 -21.12 -9.16
C GLU A 94 -17.40 -21.32 -9.96
N ARG A 95 -17.52 -21.42 -11.29
CA ARG A 95 -16.39 -21.70 -12.20
C ARG A 95 -15.32 -20.61 -12.24
N ILE A 96 -15.65 -19.39 -11.81
CA ILE A 96 -14.70 -18.27 -11.80
C ILE A 96 -13.82 -18.29 -10.55
N VAL A 97 -14.21 -19.04 -9.51
CA VAL A 97 -13.42 -19.23 -8.29
C VAL A 97 -12.29 -20.21 -8.58
N LYS A 98 -11.04 -19.76 -8.43
CA LYS A 98 -9.83 -20.49 -8.80
C LYS A 98 -8.85 -20.56 -7.63
N HIS A 99 -8.33 -21.77 -7.38
CA HIS A 99 -7.23 -21.94 -6.44
C HIS A 99 -5.91 -21.55 -7.10
N TYR A 100 -5.25 -20.55 -6.54
CA TYR A 100 -3.92 -20.10 -6.91
C TYR A 100 -2.86 -21.02 -6.28
N LYS A 101 -2.10 -21.75 -7.12
CA LYS A 101 -1.12 -22.77 -6.70
C LYS A 101 0.33 -22.43 -7.04
N HIS A 102 0.58 -21.24 -7.59
CA HIS A 102 1.94 -20.85 -7.97
C HIS A 102 2.78 -20.53 -6.72
N LYS A 103 4.10 -20.69 -6.85
CA LYS A 103 5.04 -20.42 -5.74
C LYS A 103 5.21 -18.94 -5.44
N GLU A 104 5.08 -18.10 -6.46
CA GLU A 104 5.14 -16.64 -6.31
C GLU A 104 3.96 -16.17 -5.45
N PRO A 105 4.10 -15.17 -4.58
CA PRO A 105 2.98 -14.59 -3.84
C PRO A 105 1.87 -14.11 -4.78
N ILE A 106 0.61 -14.35 -4.40
CA ILE A 106 -0.56 -14.05 -5.24
C ILE A 106 -0.61 -12.59 -5.72
N PHE A 107 -0.28 -11.63 -4.86
CA PHE A 107 -0.28 -10.21 -5.23
C PHE A 107 0.86 -9.81 -6.15
N ASP A 108 2.03 -10.45 -6.03
CA ASP A 108 3.16 -10.22 -6.93
C ASP A 108 2.82 -10.70 -8.34
N HIS A 109 2.27 -11.90 -8.44
CA HIS A 109 1.90 -12.51 -9.72
C HIS A 109 0.92 -11.66 -10.53
N PHE A 110 -0.06 -11.04 -9.86
CA PHE A 110 -1.03 -10.14 -10.50
C PHE A 110 -0.58 -8.66 -10.53
N GLY A 111 0.62 -8.34 -10.06
CA GLY A 111 1.13 -6.97 -9.99
C GLY A 111 0.37 -6.04 -9.04
N VAL A 112 -0.43 -6.61 -8.13
CA VAL A 112 -1.21 -5.88 -7.13
C VAL A 112 -0.30 -5.31 -6.04
N GLU A 113 0.78 -6.01 -5.69
CA GLU A 113 1.73 -5.57 -4.66
C GLU A 113 2.33 -4.20 -5.00
N LYS A 114 2.76 -4.01 -6.26
CA LYS A 114 3.26 -2.72 -6.76
C LYS A 114 2.20 -1.62 -6.67
N GLN A 115 0.93 -1.94 -6.93
CA GLN A 115 -0.16 -0.98 -6.82
C GLN A 115 -0.46 -0.62 -5.36
N ILE A 116 -0.35 -1.58 -4.44
CA ILE A 116 -0.49 -1.33 -3.00
C ILE A 116 0.64 -0.41 -2.53
N LYS A 117 1.91 -0.76 -2.79
CA LYS A 117 3.06 0.06 -2.37
C LYS A 117 3.00 1.49 -2.93
N ASN A 118 2.65 1.65 -4.21
CA ASN A 118 2.51 2.99 -4.82
C ASN A 118 1.26 3.74 -4.36
N GLY A 119 0.18 3.02 -4.07
CA GLY A 119 -1.13 3.59 -3.75
C GLY A 119 -1.29 4.00 -2.30
N PHE A 120 -0.58 3.34 -1.37
CA PHE A 120 -0.72 3.58 0.08
C PHE A 120 0.38 4.47 0.67
N GLY A 121 1.38 4.88 -0.12
CA GLY A 121 2.42 5.81 0.33
C GLY A 121 1.90 7.23 0.58
N LYS A 122 2.73 8.08 1.18
CA LYS A 122 2.42 9.51 1.40
C LYS A 122 2.11 10.23 0.07
N THR A 123 2.87 9.90 -0.98
CA THR A 123 2.68 10.46 -2.32
C THR A 123 2.00 9.44 -3.23
N VAL A 124 0.92 9.83 -3.90
CA VAL A 124 0.18 8.99 -4.85
C VAL A 124 0.26 9.61 -6.24
N ASN A 125 0.95 8.94 -7.16
CA ASN A 125 1.13 9.44 -8.53
C ASN A 125 -0.12 9.21 -9.39
N LEU A 126 -0.48 10.20 -10.20
CA LEU A 126 -1.58 10.16 -11.16
C LEU A 126 -1.06 9.92 -12.58
N ALA A 127 -1.96 9.48 -13.47
CA ALA A 127 -1.67 9.46 -14.90
C ALA A 127 -1.40 10.89 -15.39
N GLY A 128 -0.30 11.12 -16.10
CA GLY A 128 0.08 12.46 -16.60
C GLY A 128 1.05 13.25 -15.71
N GLY A 129 1.58 12.65 -14.64
CA GLY A 129 2.68 13.22 -13.85
C GLY A 129 2.27 14.15 -12.71
N ALA A 130 0.96 14.40 -12.54
CA ALA A 130 0.40 14.97 -11.33
C ALA A 130 0.49 13.97 -10.17
N TYR A 131 0.42 14.44 -8.93
CA TYR A 131 0.46 13.57 -7.76
C TYR A 131 -0.30 14.18 -6.59
N LEU A 132 -0.75 13.32 -5.68
CA LEU A 132 -1.40 13.68 -4.43
C LEU A 132 -0.40 13.53 -3.29
N VAL A 133 -0.45 14.42 -2.31
CA VAL A 133 0.22 14.24 -1.01
C VAL A 133 -0.84 14.03 0.05
N VAL A 134 -0.87 12.84 0.65
CA VAL A 134 -1.86 12.43 1.65
C VAL A 134 -1.18 12.43 3.01
N GLU A 135 -1.67 13.27 3.91
CA GLU A 135 -1.19 13.37 5.29
C GLU A 135 -2.30 13.11 6.30
N HIS A 136 -1.93 12.44 7.38
CA HIS A 136 -2.82 12.21 8.52
C HIS A 136 -2.34 13.07 9.69
N THR A 137 -3.28 13.84 10.26
CA THR A 137 -3.08 14.60 11.49
C THR A 137 -3.93 13.99 12.60
N GLU A 138 -3.81 14.51 13.83
CA GLU A 138 -4.59 14.02 14.97
C GLU A 138 -6.12 14.06 14.72
N ALA A 139 -6.62 15.14 14.11
CA ALA A 139 -8.05 15.38 13.99
C ALA A 139 -8.61 15.14 12.58
N LEU A 140 -7.80 15.28 11.54
CA LEU A 140 -8.25 15.27 10.15
C LEU A 140 -7.20 14.73 9.18
N HIS A 141 -7.65 14.36 7.98
CA HIS A 141 -6.77 14.02 6.87
C HIS A 141 -6.64 15.22 5.93
N VAL A 142 -5.43 15.48 5.45
CA VAL A 142 -5.15 16.52 4.46
C VAL A 142 -4.69 15.88 3.17
N ILE A 143 -5.23 16.33 2.05
CA ILE A 143 -4.80 15.89 0.72
C ILE A 143 -4.48 17.13 -0.11
N ASP A 144 -3.24 17.21 -0.60
CA ASP A 144 -2.77 18.27 -1.48
C ASP A 144 -2.60 17.74 -2.92
N VAL A 145 -3.04 18.52 -3.92
CA VAL A 145 -3.03 18.15 -5.35
C VAL A 145 -1.97 18.96 -6.10
N ASN A 146 -0.97 18.25 -6.63
CA ASN A 146 0.12 18.87 -7.39
C ASN A 146 0.03 18.48 -8.87
N SER A 147 0.18 19.46 -9.78
CA SER A 147 0.19 19.24 -11.23
C SER A 147 1.46 18.56 -11.75
N GLY A 148 2.52 18.51 -10.94
CA GLY A 148 3.84 18.03 -11.37
C GLY A 148 4.40 18.78 -12.58
N ASN A 149 5.16 18.09 -13.42
CA ASN A 149 5.82 18.66 -14.60
C ASN A 149 4.91 18.82 -15.83
N ARG A 150 3.58 18.88 -15.65
CA ARG A 150 2.63 19.04 -16.75
C ARG A 150 2.69 20.49 -17.26
N THR A 151 3.49 20.73 -18.29
CA THR A 151 3.66 22.07 -18.88
C THR A 151 2.39 22.48 -19.64
N ALA A 152 1.64 23.44 -19.09
CA ALA A 152 0.55 24.10 -19.80
C ALA A 152 1.00 25.50 -20.25
N SER A 153 0.60 25.91 -21.46
CA SER A 153 0.68 27.31 -21.86
C SER A 153 -0.26 28.15 -20.97
N LYS A 154 0.08 29.42 -20.71
CA LYS A 154 -0.72 30.31 -19.84
C LYS A 154 -2.20 30.41 -20.26
N GLU A 155 -2.48 30.34 -21.56
CA GLU A 155 -3.85 30.38 -22.10
C GLU A 155 -4.67 29.13 -21.75
N ASN A 156 -4.04 27.99 -21.49
CA ASN A 156 -4.69 26.71 -21.18
C ASN A 156 -4.59 26.32 -19.69
N GLN A 157 -4.04 27.19 -18.85
CA GLN A 157 -3.77 26.87 -17.44
C GLN A 157 -5.05 26.52 -16.66
N GLU A 158 -6.12 27.28 -16.86
CA GLU A 158 -7.39 27.09 -16.16
C GLU A 158 -8.08 25.77 -16.56
N GLU A 159 -8.05 25.39 -17.84
CA GLU A 159 -8.60 24.11 -18.32
C GLU A 159 -7.74 22.93 -17.85
N ASN A 160 -6.42 23.08 -17.89
CA ASN A 160 -5.49 22.06 -17.39
C ASN A 160 -5.67 21.83 -15.89
N ALA A 161 -5.84 22.89 -15.09
CA ALA A 161 -6.11 22.79 -13.66
C ALA A 161 -7.41 22.01 -13.39
N LEU A 162 -8.48 22.29 -14.14
CA LEU A 162 -9.73 21.54 -14.03
C LEU A 162 -9.54 20.05 -14.38
N GLN A 163 -8.82 19.73 -15.46
CA GLN A 163 -8.57 18.35 -15.86
C GLN A 163 -7.76 17.58 -14.80
N VAL A 164 -6.67 18.17 -14.30
CA VAL A 164 -5.85 17.56 -13.24
C VAL A 164 -6.68 17.37 -11.97
N ASN A 165 -7.47 18.36 -11.58
CA ASN A 165 -8.34 18.26 -10.40
C ASN A 165 -9.41 17.17 -10.55
N LYS A 166 -9.94 16.93 -11.76
CA LYS A 166 -10.87 15.81 -12.01
C LYS A 166 -10.17 14.44 -11.90
N GLU A 167 -8.97 14.32 -12.45
CA GLU A 167 -8.13 13.12 -12.29
C GLU A 167 -7.81 12.87 -10.82
N ALA A 168 -7.43 13.92 -10.08
CA ALA A 168 -7.20 13.88 -8.65
C ALA A 168 -8.45 13.49 -7.86
N ALA A 169 -9.62 14.07 -8.16
CA ALA A 169 -10.88 13.72 -7.50
C ALA A 169 -11.23 12.24 -7.63
N LYS A 170 -11.00 11.65 -8.82
CA LYS A 170 -11.19 10.22 -9.06
C LYS A 170 -10.26 9.37 -8.18
N GLU A 171 -8.99 9.74 -8.10
CA GLU A 171 -8.03 9.01 -7.27
C GLU A 171 -8.29 9.21 -5.78
N ILE A 172 -8.65 10.41 -5.34
CA ILE A 172 -9.02 10.70 -3.94
C ILE A 172 -10.21 9.84 -3.52
N ALA A 173 -11.29 9.79 -4.32
CA ALA A 173 -12.44 8.96 -4.02
C ALA A 173 -12.05 7.46 -3.91
N ARG A 174 -11.11 7.00 -4.75
CA ARG A 174 -10.56 5.64 -4.67
C ARG A 174 -9.74 5.43 -3.39
N GLN A 175 -8.87 6.36 -3.03
CA GLN A 175 -8.00 6.30 -1.85
C GLN A 175 -8.78 6.32 -0.54
N LEU A 176 -9.82 7.15 -0.44
CA LEU A 176 -10.71 7.18 0.73
C LEU A 176 -11.31 5.80 1.02
N ARG A 177 -11.69 5.05 -0.02
CA ARG A 177 -12.21 3.68 0.12
C ARG A 177 -11.12 2.66 0.44
N LEU A 178 -9.97 2.76 -0.21
CA LEU A 178 -8.88 1.77 -0.06
C LEU A 178 -8.17 1.87 1.30
N ARG A 179 -7.96 3.09 1.79
CA ARG A 179 -7.35 3.37 3.09
C ARG A 179 -8.37 3.37 4.23
N ASP A 180 -9.65 3.30 3.88
CA ASP A 180 -10.78 3.45 4.80
C ASP A 180 -10.68 4.73 5.66
N MET A 181 -10.19 5.83 5.06
CA MET A 181 -10.03 7.13 5.71
C MET A 181 -11.40 7.66 6.13
N GLY A 182 -11.57 7.98 7.40
CA GLY A 182 -12.84 8.43 7.95
C GLY A 182 -12.66 9.52 8.99
N GLY A 183 -13.70 10.29 9.23
CA GLY A 183 -13.63 11.57 9.92
C GLY A 183 -13.61 12.72 8.91
N ILE A 184 -12.89 13.78 9.25
CA ILE A 184 -12.79 14.98 8.40
C ILE A 184 -11.63 14.81 7.43
N VAL A 185 -11.89 15.03 6.15
CA VAL A 185 -10.90 15.09 5.08
C VAL A 185 -10.96 16.47 4.47
N VAL A 186 -9.81 17.13 4.38
CA VAL A 186 -9.64 18.43 3.72
C VAL A 186 -8.80 18.22 2.47
N ILE A 187 -9.30 18.67 1.33
CA ILE A 187 -8.64 18.54 0.04
C ILE A 187 -8.29 19.95 -0.46
N ASP A 188 -7.02 20.17 -0.72
CA ASP A 188 -6.49 21.36 -1.38
C ASP A 188 -6.29 21.05 -2.87
N PHE A 189 -7.25 21.48 -3.69
CA PHE A 189 -7.18 21.33 -5.14
C PHE A 189 -6.40 22.49 -5.76
N ILE A 190 -5.87 22.28 -6.96
CA ILE A 190 -5.21 23.36 -7.71
C ILE A 190 -6.21 24.50 -7.91
N ASP A 191 -5.75 25.74 -7.68
CA ASP A 191 -6.56 26.94 -7.82
C ASP A 191 -7.28 27.02 -9.18
N MET A 192 -8.58 27.27 -9.13
CA MET A 192 -9.43 27.53 -10.29
C MET A 192 -10.13 28.87 -10.10
N HIS A 193 -9.90 29.82 -11.01
CA HIS A 193 -10.47 31.16 -10.88
C HIS A 193 -11.94 31.19 -11.26
N LYS A 194 -12.37 30.36 -12.23
CA LYS A 194 -13.75 30.36 -12.73
C LYS A 194 -14.69 29.63 -11.74
N PRO A 195 -15.76 30.28 -11.24
CA PRO A 195 -16.75 29.62 -10.37
C PRO A 195 -17.42 28.41 -11.04
N ALA A 196 -17.58 28.44 -12.37
CA ALA A 196 -18.13 27.34 -13.14
C ALA A 196 -17.25 26.07 -13.01
N ASN A 197 -15.92 26.22 -13.06
CA ASN A 197 -14.99 25.10 -12.94
C ASN A 197 -15.01 24.49 -11.54
N ARG A 198 -15.07 25.32 -10.49
CA ARG A 198 -15.25 24.86 -9.10
C ARG A 198 -16.53 24.05 -8.93
N LYS A 199 -17.63 24.48 -9.56
CA LYS A 199 -18.90 23.74 -9.55
C LYS A 199 -18.78 22.40 -10.28
N VAL A 200 -18.18 22.38 -11.48
CA VAL A 200 -17.96 21.15 -12.24
C VAL A 200 -17.12 20.14 -11.45
N LEU A 201 -16.06 20.59 -10.79
CA LEU A 201 -15.24 19.73 -9.93
C LEU A 201 -16.04 19.16 -8.74
N PHE A 202 -16.80 20.00 -8.06
CA PHE A 202 -17.64 19.60 -6.93
C PHE A 202 -18.68 18.54 -7.34
N ASP A 203 -19.40 18.78 -8.44
CA ASP A 203 -20.42 17.86 -8.95
C ASP A 203 -19.76 16.52 -9.37
N HIS A 204 -18.59 16.58 -10.00
CA HIS A 204 -17.83 15.37 -10.38
C HIS A 204 -17.37 14.56 -9.16
N LEU A 205 -16.83 15.21 -8.13
CA LEU A 205 -16.42 14.54 -6.90
C LEU A 205 -17.61 13.89 -6.18
N ARG A 206 -18.78 14.55 -6.18
CA ARG A 206 -20.02 13.97 -5.63
C ARG A 206 -20.43 12.71 -6.38
N GLU A 207 -20.40 12.73 -7.71
CA GLU A 207 -20.72 11.58 -8.56
C GLU A 207 -19.80 10.39 -8.24
N LEU A 208 -18.48 10.63 -8.16
CA LEU A 208 -17.48 9.61 -7.86
C LEU A 208 -17.66 8.97 -6.46
N MET A 209 -18.14 9.75 -5.50
CA MET A 209 -18.35 9.31 -4.12
C MET A 209 -19.67 8.54 -3.93
N LEU A 210 -20.61 8.56 -4.89
CA LEU A 210 -21.82 7.73 -4.83
C LEU A 210 -21.53 6.23 -4.77
N LEU A 211 -20.38 5.81 -5.30
CA LEU A 211 -19.90 4.43 -5.24
C LEU A 211 -19.35 4.04 -3.85
N ASP A 212 -19.17 5.00 -2.95
CA ASP A 212 -18.72 4.74 -1.58
C ASP A 212 -19.88 4.25 -0.71
N ARG A 213 -19.67 3.14 -0.03
CA ARG A 213 -20.64 2.53 0.87
C ARG A 213 -20.72 3.26 2.21
N ALA A 214 -19.65 3.96 2.61
CA ALA A 214 -19.63 4.74 3.83
C ALA A 214 -20.46 6.02 3.65
N LYS A 215 -21.28 6.36 4.65
CA LYS A 215 -22.02 7.63 4.65
C LYS A 215 -21.02 8.79 4.62
N HIS A 216 -21.25 9.74 3.72
CA HIS A 216 -20.37 10.88 3.56
C HIS A 216 -21.15 12.15 3.22
N THR A 217 -20.57 13.29 3.57
CA THR A 217 -21.04 14.61 3.22
C THR A 217 -19.89 15.40 2.62
N ILE A 218 -20.13 16.07 1.49
CA ILE A 218 -19.13 16.87 0.79
C ILE A 218 -19.64 18.31 0.76
N LEU A 219 -18.84 19.25 1.25
CA LEU A 219 -19.12 20.68 1.18
C LEU A 219 -18.55 21.28 -0.12
N PRO A 220 -19.21 22.30 -0.71
CA PRO A 220 -18.67 22.99 -1.87
C PRO A 220 -17.32 23.66 -1.52
N PRO A 221 -16.45 23.90 -2.52
CA PRO A 221 -15.17 24.58 -2.30
C PRO A 221 -15.34 25.87 -1.49
N SER A 222 -14.54 26.00 -0.43
CA SER A 222 -14.55 27.18 0.44
C SER A 222 -14.03 28.42 -0.30
N LYS A 223 -14.06 29.58 0.37
CA LYS A 223 -13.42 30.80 -0.16
C LYS A 223 -11.91 30.64 -0.35
N PHE A 224 -11.29 29.70 0.35
CA PHE A 224 -9.87 29.37 0.25
C PHE A 224 -9.60 28.20 -0.72
N GLY A 225 -10.57 27.79 -1.55
CA GLY A 225 -10.39 26.70 -2.51
C GLY A 225 -10.52 25.29 -1.91
N LEU A 226 -10.40 25.15 -0.58
CA LEU A 226 -10.48 23.86 0.10
C LEU A 226 -11.86 23.19 -0.01
N VAL A 227 -11.85 21.88 -0.27
CA VAL A 227 -13.05 21.01 -0.21
C VAL A 227 -12.99 20.19 1.08
N GLN A 228 -14.14 20.07 1.76
CA GLN A 228 -14.24 19.34 3.03
C GLN A 228 -15.20 18.17 2.87
N ILE A 229 -14.76 17.00 3.34
CA ILE A 229 -15.56 15.78 3.36
C ILE A 229 -15.63 15.26 4.79
N THR A 230 -16.83 14.93 5.24
CA THR A 230 -17.01 14.10 6.44
C THR A 230 -17.39 12.71 5.99
N ARG A 231 -16.58 11.70 6.31
CA ARG A 231 -16.84 10.29 5.95
C ARG A 231 -16.97 9.44 7.21
N GLN A 232 -18.00 8.61 7.30
CA GLN A 232 -18.23 7.74 8.46
C GLN A 232 -17.09 6.73 8.63
N ARG A 233 -16.54 6.62 9.84
CA ARG A 233 -15.59 5.56 10.21
C ARG A 233 -16.36 4.25 10.37
N VAL A 234 -16.19 3.35 9.40
CA VAL A 234 -16.75 1.99 9.46
C VAL A 234 -15.74 1.02 10.08
N ARG A 235 -14.44 1.29 9.88
CA ARG A 235 -13.31 0.47 10.35
C ARG A 235 -12.15 1.38 10.77
N PRO A 236 -11.16 0.85 11.51
CA PRO A 236 -9.89 1.54 11.69
C PRO A 236 -9.24 1.82 10.33
N GLU A 237 -8.56 2.97 10.22
CA GLU A 237 -7.83 3.35 9.01
C GLU A 237 -6.74 2.32 8.70
N MET A 238 -6.61 1.96 7.43
CA MET A 238 -5.53 1.09 6.97
C MET A 238 -4.27 1.90 6.72
N ASN A 239 -3.31 1.78 7.64
CA ASN A 239 -1.95 2.29 7.43
C ASN A 239 -1.05 1.14 6.99
N ILE A 240 -0.64 1.15 5.73
CA ILE A 240 0.32 0.18 5.19
C ILE A 240 1.69 0.85 5.18
N VAL A 241 2.66 0.24 5.85
CA VAL A 241 4.05 0.70 5.82
C VAL A 241 4.60 0.43 4.41
N THR A 242 4.61 1.46 3.57
CA THR A 242 5.12 1.38 2.20
C THR A 242 6.60 1.75 2.08
N VAL A 243 7.18 2.31 3.14
CA VAL A 243 8.58 2.73 3.21
C VAL A 243 9.39 1.70 3.98
N GLU A 244 10.48 1.26 3.37
CA GLU A 244 11.44 0.37 3.99
C GLU A 244 12.53 1.23 4.66
N LYS A 245 13.05 0.75 5.80
CA LYS A 245 14.14 1.42 6.50
C LYS A 245 15.37 1.42 5.58
N CYS A 246 15.92 2.60 5.30
CA CYS A 246 17.09 2.70 4.44
C CYS A 246 18.24 1.87 5.03
N PRO A 247 18.77 0.84 4.34
CA PRO A 247 19.79 -0.04 4.89
C PRO A 247 21.13 0.66 5.11
N THR A 248 21.37 1.78 4.42
CA THR A 248 22.62 2.56 4.49
C THR A 248 22.71 3.44 5.74
N CYS A 249 21.60 4.08 6.10
CA CYS A 249 21.55 5.03 7.22
C CYS A 249 20.70 4.52 8.38
N ASP A 250 20.21 3.29 8.29
CA ASP A 250 19.29 2.69 9.25
C ASP A 250 18.11 3.64 9.57
N GLY A 251 17.57 4.29 8.53
CA GLY A 251 16.42 5.18 8.62
C GLY A 251 16.68 6.59 9.17
N THR A 252 17.93 6.98 9.49
CA THR A 252 18.23 8.35 9.95
C THR A 252 18.13 9.40 8.85
N GLY A 253 18.23 8.99 7.58
CA GLY A 253 18.32 9.91 6.43
C GLY A 253 19.70 10.54 6.26
N GLU A 254 20.65 10.25 7.16
CA GLU A 254 21.98 10.84 7.18
C GLU A 254 23.05 9.76 7.11
N ILE A 255 24.11 10.01 6.34
CA ILE A 255 25.31 9.16 6.30
C ILE A 255 26.51 9.96 6.78
N LYS A 256 27.53 9.28 7.33
CA LYS A 256 28.83 9.91 7.56
C LYS A 256 29.36 10.49 6.25
N ALA A 257 30.04 11.64 6.34
CA ALA A 257 30.59 12.31 5.17
C ALA A 257 31.55 11.37 4.43
N SER A 258 31.28 11.10 3.15
CA SER A 258 32.09 10.18 2.35
C SER A 258 33.55 10.61 2.23
N ILE A 259 33.84 11.90 2.40
CA ILE A 259 35.19 12.47 2.37
C ILE A 259 36.08 11.93 3.49
N VAL A 260 35.52 11.58 4.66
CA VAL A 260 36.29 11.06 5.80
C VAL A 260 36.42 9.53 5.79
N LEU A 261 35.79 8.84 4.85
CA LEU A 261 35.76 7.37 4.82
C LEU A 261 37.17 6.75 4.77
N MET A 262 38.09 7.34 3.99
CA MET A 262 39.45 6.84 3.89
C MET A 262 40.23 7.07 5.19
N ASP A 263 40.01 8.21 5.85
CA ASP A 263 40.63 8.53 7.12
C ASP A 263 40.11 7.59 8.22
N ASP A 264 38.80 7.29 8.24
CA ASP A 264 38.18 6.31 9.14
C ASP A 264 38.78 4.91 8.91
N ILE A 265 38.87 4.45 7.66
CA ILE A 265 39.49 3.15 7.32
C ILE A 265 40.94 3.10 7.80
N GLU A 266 41.72 4.16 7.56
CA GLU A 266 43.13 4.19 7.94
C GLU A 266 43.33 4.27 9.46
N SER A 267 42.47 4.99 10.17
CA SER A 267 42.46 5.06 11.63
C SER A 267 42.17 3.68 12.25
N ASN A 268 41.10 3.01 11.80
CA ASN A 268 40.74 1.67 12.23
C ASN A 268 41.81 0.63 11.89
N MET A 269 42.40 0.73 10.70
CA MET A 269 43.51 -0.13 10.30
C MET A 269 44.76 0.11 11.16
N THR A 270 45.01 1.35 11.59
CA THR A 270 46.11 1.66 12.52
C THR A 270 45.87 0.97 13.86
N TYR A 271 44.67 1.09 14.42
CA TYR A 271 44.28 0.41 15.64
C TYR A 271 44.45 -1.12 15.55
N ILE A 272 43.90 -1.74 14.50
CA ILE A 272 43.98 -3.20 14.28
C ILE A 272 45.43 -3.68 14.10
N LEU A 273 46.21 -3.02 13.25
CA LEU A 273 47.55 -3.51 12.88
C LEU A 273 48.64 -3.13 13.89
N ARG A 274 48.49 -2.02 14.62
CA ARG A 274 49.50 -1.52 15.57
C ARG A 274 49.15 -1.82 17.01
N GLU A 275 47.90 -1.60 17.42
CA GLU A 275 47.49 -1.76 18.83
C GLU A 275 47.04 -3.19 19.11
N GLN A 276 46.16 -3.76 18.28
CA GLN A 276 45.74 -5.16 18.41
C GLN A 276 46.79 -6.14 17.84
N ASN A 277 47.73 -5.66 17.01
CA ASN A 277 48.79 -6.45 16.38
C ASN A 277 48.26 -7.65 15.56
N GLU A 278 47.08 -7.49 14.97
CA GLU A 278 46.48 -8.48 14.09
C GLU A 278 47.29 -8.65 12.81
N LYS A 279 47.28 -9.86 12.26
CA LYS A 279 48.02 -10.22 11.05
C LYS A 279 47.10 -10.80 9.98
N ASN A 280 47.48 -10.65 8.72
CA ASN A 280 46.73 -11.15 7.56
C ASN A 280 45.30 -10.59 7.49
N VAL A 281 45.13 -9.32 7.83
CA VAL A 281 43.85 -8.62 7.84
C VAL A 281 43.33 -8.42 6.42
N THR A 282 42.02 -8.58 6.25
CA THR A 282 41.30 -8.31 4.99
C THR A 282 40.30 -7.18 5.21
N LEU A 283 40.44 -6.10 4.45
CA LEU A 283 39.45 -5.02 4.38
C LEU A 283 38.39 -5.36 3.33
N CYS A 284 37.14 -5.50 3.77
CA CYS A 284 35.98 -5.72 2.93
C CYS A 284 35.27 -4.38 2.67
N VAL A 285 35.09 -4.03 1.40
CA VAL A 285 34.49 -2.74 0.99
C VAL A 285 33.65 -2.92 -0.28
N HIS A 286 32.78 -1.95 -0.57
CA HIS A 286 32.06 -1.90 -1.85
C HIS A 286 33.05 -1.80 -3.05
N PRO A 287 32.76 -2.41 -4.22
CA PRO A 287 33.64 -2.41 -5.39
C PRO A 287 34.16 -1.03 -5.84
N TYR A 288 33.34 0.03 -5.74
CA TYR A 288 33.80 1.39 -6.06
C TYR A 288 34.93 1.87 -5.14
N ILE A 289 34.87 1.53 -3.86
CA ILE A 289 35.90 1.88 -2.89
C ILE A 289 37.15 1.03 -3.12
N ALA A 290 37.00 -0.27 -3.37
CA ALA A 290 38.13 -1.13 -3.73
C ALA A 290 38.85 -0.63 -4.98
N ALA A 291 38.10 -0.25 -6.01
CA ALA A 291 38.64 0.32 -7.25
C ALA A 291 39.41 1.61 -6.96
N PHE A 292 38.89 2.49 -6.09
CA PHE A 292 39.58 3.71 -5.65
C PHE A 292 40.89 3.39 -4.90
N ILE A 293 40.85 2.45 -3.94
CA ILE A 293 42.01 2.03 -3.15
C ILE A 293 43.12 1.45 -4.03
N LYS A 294 42.76 0.64 -5.04
CA LYS A 294 43.70 -0.03 -5.96
C LYS A 294 44.11 0.82 -7.17
N LYS A 295 43.56 2.02 -7.33
CA LYS A 295 43.77 2.87 -8.52
C LYS A 295 45.22 3.36 -8.63
N GLY A 296 45.78 3.26 -9.83
CA GLY A 296 47.08 3.84 -10.19
C GLY A 296 48.29 2.95 -9.88
N LEU A 297 49.46 3.38 -10.34
CA LEU A 297 50.72 2.61 -10.19
C LEU A 297 51.19 2.52 -8.73
N VAL A 298 51.06 3.62 -7.97
CA VAL A 298 51.31 3.66 -6.52
C VAL A 298 49.98 3.85 -5.81
N SER A 299 49.19 2.78 -5.78
CA SER A 299 47.85 2.77 -5.19
C SER A 299 47.85 3.11 -3.69
N LEU A 300 46.67 3.43 -3.13
CA LEU A 300 46.54 3.68 -1.70
C LEU A 300 46.92 2.43 -0.88
N GLN A 301 46.59 1.24 -1.39
CA GLN A 301 46.99 -0.03 -0.78
C GLN A 301 48.52 -0.18 -0.68
N TRP A 302 49.27 0.28 -1.69
CA TRP A 302 50.73 0.29 -1.65
C TRP A 302 51.26 1.27 -0.60
N LYS A 303 50.66 2.47 -0.49
CA LYS A 303 51.01 3.43 0.56
C LYS A 303 50.78 2.85 1.96
N TRP A 304 49.67 2.15 2.16
CA TRP A 304 49.37 1.44 3.39
C TRP A 304 50.38 0.32 3.67
N PHE A 305 50.77 -0.47 2.68
CA PHE A 305 51.81 -1.48 2.84
C PHE A 305 53.14 -0.89 3.34
N PHE A 306 53.59 0.22 2.75
CA PHE A 306 54.80 0.91 3.22
C PHE A 306 54.64 1.51 4.62
N LYS A 307 53.45 2.01 4.98
CA LYS A 307 53.18 2.61 6.28
C LYS A 307 53.09 1.58 7.42
N PHE A 308 52.44 0.44 7.18
CA PHE A 308 52.15 -0.56 8.21
C PHE A 308 53.11 -1.76 8.18
N GLY A 309 53.86 -1.95 7.10
CA GLY A 309 54.74 -3.12 6.93
C GLY A 309 53.98 -4.44 6.75
N GLN A 310 52.65 -4.38 6.56
CA GLN A 310 51.77 -5.52 6.36
C GLN A 310 50.89 -5.27 5.14
N TRP A 311 50.67 -6.32 4.33
CA TRP A 311 49.79 -6.25 3.16
C TRP A 311 48.35 -6.55 3.58
N VAL A 312 47.50 -5.52 3.62
CA VAL A 312 46.07 -5.69 3.86
C VAL A 312 45.38 -6.10 2.57
N LYS A 313 44.70 -7.25 2.58
CA LYS A 313 43.94 -7.74 1.42
C LYS A 313 42.68 -6.91 1.25
N ILE A 314 42.31 -6.58 0.02
CA ILE A 314 41.07 -5.86 -0.27
C ILE A 314 40.08 -6.82 -0.92
N LYS A 315 38.97 -7.11 -0.23
CA LYS A 315 37.87 -7.95 -0.69
C LYS A 315 36.68 -7.08 -1.10
N GLU A 316 36.15 -7.36 -2.28
CA GLU A 316 35.03 -6.62 -2.85
C GLU A 316 33.72 -7.29 -2.48
N VAL A 317 32.80 -6.53 -1.87
CA VAL A 317 31.50 -7.03 -1.43
C VAL A 317 30.41 -6.14 -2.04
N SER A 318 29.75 -6.63 -3.08
CA SER A 318 28.73 -5.86 -3.82
C SER A 318 27.46 -5.57 -3.02
N SER A 319 27.21 -6.31 -1.94
CA SER A 319 26.06 -6.07 -1.06
C SER A 319 26.28 -4.92 -0.07
N TYR A 320 27.51 -4.43 0.09
CA TYR A 320 27.82 -3.32 0.99
C TYR A 320 27.37 -1.99 0.44
N HIS A 321 26.86 -1.11 1.30
CA HIS A 321 26.65 0.28 0.87
C HIS A 321 27.99 1.03 0.73
N LEU A 322 27.99 2.18 0.04
CA LEU A 322 29.23 2.85 -0.40
C LEU A 322 30.20 3.20 0.75
N THR A 323 29.67 3.54 1.92
CA THR A 323 30.42 3.92 3.12
C THR A 323 30.65 2.78 4.10
N GLU A 324 30.16 1.58 3.80
CA GLU A 324 30.33 0.41 4.64
C GLU A 324 31.71 -0.22 4.43
N PHE A 325 32.38 -0.55 5.52
CA PHE A 325 33.62 -1.31 5.50
C PHE A 325 33.74 -2.16 6.76
N HIS A 326 34.37 -3.32 6.59
CA HIS A 326 34.60 -4.27 7.67
C HIS A 326 36.00 -4.86 7.56
N PHE A 327 36.61 -5.19 8.69
CA PHE A 327 37.90 -5.88 8.72
C PHE A 327 37.69 -7.33 9.14
N LEU A 328 38.27 -8.26 8.39
CA LEU A 328 38.27 -9.69 8.72
C LEU A 328 39.66 -10.15 9.12
N SER A 329 39.71 -11.04 10.10
CA SER A 329 40.93 -11.72 10.52
C SER A 329 41.35 -12.80 9.52
N SER A 330 42.47 -13.45 9.79
CA SER A 330 42.95 -14.60 9.01
C SER A 330 41.97 -15.79 8.94
N LYS A 331 40.97 -15.84 9.84
CA LYS A 331 39.94 -16.88 9.91
C LYS A 331 38.62 -16.47 9.25
N ASP A 332 38.59 -15.35 8.51
CA ASP A 332 37.37 -14.75 7.95
C ASP A 332 36.33 -14.33 9.02
N GLU A 333 36.77 -14.13 10.27
CA GLU A 333 35.95 -13.59 11.35
C GLU A 333 36.07 -12.07 11.40
N GLU A 334 34.95 -11.37 11.61
CA GLU A 334 34.92 -9.91 11.71
C GLU A 334 35.66 -9.42 12.96
N ILE A 335 36.62 -8.52 12.76
CA ILE A 335 37.40 -7.87 13.80
C ILE A 335 36.57 -6.71 14.34
N LYS A 336 36.25 -6.76 15.62
CA LYS A 336 35.55 -5.66 16.30
C LYS A 336 36.50 -4.49 16.51
N LEU A 337 36.09 -3.33 16.02
CA LEU A 337 36.78 -2.04 16.10
C LEU A 337 36.64 -1.41 17.48
#